data_AF-A0A8T1F2J2-F1
#
_entry.id   AF-A0A8T1F2J2-F1
#
_cell.length_a   1.000
_cell.length_b   1.000
_cell.length_c   1.000
_cell.angle_alpha   90.00
_cell.angle_beta   90.00
_cell.angle_gamma   90.00
#
_symmetry.space_group_name_H-M   'P 1'
#
loop_
_entity.id
_entity.type
_entity.pdbx_description
1 polymer ?
#
loop_
_entity_poly.entity_id
_entity_poly.type
_entity_poly.pdbx_seq_one_letter_code
_entity_poly.pdbx_strand_id
1 'polypeptide(L)' 'MLERYVKIRDAILTVSAMEERVPRGNAHRRISTAVEKLKELDSVCVKLQAEECCMADVRLLFDAVLQSIL' A
#
# COMPACT_ATOMS: atom_id res chain seq x y z
N MET A 1 -1.29 2.48 -9.00
CA MET A 1 -1.23 1.29 -9.89
C MET A 1 -1.59 -0.02 -9.19
N LEU A 2 -0.90 -0.41 -8.10
CA LEU A 2 -1.18 -1.68 -7.41
C LEU A 2 -2.57 -1.74 -6.78
N GLU A 3 -3.06 -0.64 -6.22
CA GLU A 3 -4.42 -0.58 -5.67
C GLU A 3 -5.48 -0.85 -6.75
N ARG A 4 -5.29 -0.31 -7.96
CA ARG A 4 -6.15 -0.58 -9.12
C ARG A 4 -6.10 -2.05 -9.50
N TYR A 5 -4.91 -2.66 -9.51
CA TYR A 5 -4.75 -4.10 -9.74
C TYR A 5 -5.55 -4.92 -8.74
N VAL A 6 -5.45 -4.63 -7.43
CA VAL A 6 -6.20 -5.34 -6.39
C VAL A 6 -7.71 -5.20 -6.62
N LYS A 7 -8.19 -3.99 -6.93
CA LYS A 7 -9.62 -3.71 -7.20
C LYS A 7 -10.18 -4.47 -8.40
N ILE A 8 -9.40 -4.66 -9.47
CA ILE A 8 -9.88 -5.29 -10.71
C ILE A 8 -9.54 -6.78 -10.81
N ARG A 9 -8.76 -7.34 -9.88
CA ARG A 9 -8.23 -8.71 -9.96
C ARG A 9 -9.31 -9.75 -10.22
N ASP A 10 -10.41 -9.69 -9.48
CA ASP A 10 -11.47 -10.70 -9.60
C ASP A 10 -12.15 -10.63 -10.97
N ALA A 11 -12.33 -9.42 -11.51
CA ALA A 11 -12.81 -9.24 -12.88
C ALA A 11 -11.82 -9.79 -13.91
N ILE A 12 -10.51 -9.58 -13.73
CA ILE A 12 -9.48 -10.15 -14.61
C ILE A 12 -9.53 -11.69 -14.59
N LEU A 13 -9.74 -12.30 -13.42
CA LEU A 13 -9.80 -13.76 -13.28
C LEU A 13 -11.02 -14.39 -13.97
N THR A 14 -12.04 -13.62 -14.34
CA THR A 14 -13.15 -14.12 -15.17
C THR A 14 -12.75 -14.34 -16.64
N VAL A 15 -11.63 -13.75 -17.07
CA VAL A 15 -11.08 -13.92 -18.42
C VAL A 15 -10.12 -15.09 -18.42
N SER A 16 -10.51 -16.21 -19.06
CA SER A 16 -9.77 -17.48 -19.06
C SER A 16 -8.30 -17.33 -19.47
N ALA A 17 -8.02 -16.49 -20.48
CA ALA A 17 -6.67 -16.23 -20.98
C ALA A 17 -5.76 -15.51 -19.95
N MET A 18 -6.34 -14.87 -18.94
CA MET A 18 -5.59 -14.14 -17.90
C MET A 18 -5.28 -15.01 -16.69
N GLU A 19 -5.84 -16.21 -16.62
CA GLU A 19 -5.74 -17.08 -15.47
C GLU A 19 -4.27 -17.36 -15.07
N GLU A 20 -3.42 -17.65 -16.05
CA GLU A 20 -1.99 -17.91 -15.86
C GLU A 20 -1.12 -16.64 -15.77
N ARG A 21 -1.69 -15.48 -16.11
CA ARG A 21 -0.96 -14.20 -16.16
C ARG A 21 -1.04 -13.42 -14.85
N VAL A 22 -2.10 -13.61 -14.08
CA VAL A 22 -2.33 -12.89 -12.83
C VAL A 22 -1.49 -13.49 -11.70
N PRO A 23 -0.81 -12.67 -10.87
CA PRO A 23 -0.15 -13.16 -9.67
C PRO A 23 -1.11 -13.94 -8.76
N ARG A 24 -0.68 -15.12 -8.30
CA ARG A 24 -1.49 -16.06 -7.51
C ARG A 24 -0.89 -16.32 -6.14
N GLY A 25 -1.72 -16.90 -5.26
CA GLY A 25 -1.30 -17.38 -3.94
C GLY A 25 -0.48 -16.33 -3.18
N ASN A 26 0.75 -16.71 -2.82
CA ASN A 26 1.66 -15.86 -2.06
C ASN A 26 2.00 -14.54 -2.78
N ALA A 27 2.17 -14.55 -4.10
CA ALA A 27 2.51 -13.35 -4.86
C ALA A 27 1.38 -12.30 -4.78
N HIS A 28 0.13 -12.72 -4.92
CA HIS A 28 -1.01 -11.81 -4.72
C HIS A 28 -1.08 -11.29 -3.29
N ARG A 29 -0.91 -12.16 -2.28
CA ARG A 29 -0.93 -11.74 -0.87
C ARG A 29 0.12 -10.66 -0.60
N ARG A 30 1.35 -10.86 -1.09
CA ARG A 30 2.43 -9.86 -0.97
C ARG A 30 2.05 -8.51 -1.60
N ILE A 31 1.40 -8.52 -2.78
CA ILE A 31 0.92 -7.29 -3.41
C ILE A 31 -0.16 -6.63 -2.56
N SER A 32 -1.14 -7.39 -2.06
CA SER A 32 -2.22 -6.85 -1.22
C SER A 32 -1.67 -6.26 0.09
N THR A 33 -0.75 -6.96 0.76
CA THR A 33 -0.07 -6.45 1.96
C THR A 33 0.72 -5.18 1.65
N ALA A 34 1.43 -5.13 0.52
CA ALA A 34 2.16 -3.93 0.10
C ALA A 34 1.20 -2.75 -0.18
N VAL A 35 0.03 -3.00 -0.78
CA VAL A 35 -0.98 -1.96 -1.03
C VAL A 35 -1.49 -1.37 0.28
N GLU A 36 -1.82 -2.20 1.28
CA GLU A 36 -2.25 -1.69 2.58
C GLU A 36 -1.14 -0.90 3.26
N LYS A 37 0.11 -1.37 3.19
CA LYS A 37 1.24 -0.63 3.74
C LYS A 37 1.45 0.73 3.08
N LEU A 38 1.28 0.79 1.76
CA LEU A 38 1.38 2.05 1.01
C LEU A 38 0.28 3.04 1.41
N LYS A 39 -0.94 2.59 1.74
CA LYS A 39 -2.02 3.46 2.23
C LYS A 39 -1.69 4.05 3.61
N GLU A 40 -1.10 3.26 4.51
CA GLU A 40 -0.63 3.76 5.81
C GLU A 40 0.42 4.86 5.62
N LEU A 41 1.40 4.62 4.74
CA LEU A 41 2.46 5.59 4.45
C LEU A 41 1.92 6.85 3.77
N ASP A 42 0.93 6.72 2.88
CA ASP A 42 0.27 7.87 2.25
C ASP A 42 -0.40 8.77 3.30
N SER A 43 -1.05 8.19 4.32
CA SER A 43 -1.59 8.95 5.45
C SER A 43 -0.52 9.74 6.21
N VAL A 44 0.68 9.15 6.37
CA VAL A 44 1.83 9.85 6.97
C VAL A 44 2.30 10.98 6.06
N CYS A 45 2.41 10.76 4.75
CA CYS A 45 2.78 11.81 3.79
C CYS A 45 1.80 12.99 3.83
N VAL A 46 0.49 12.72 3.87
CA VAL A 46 -0.55 13.77 3.99
C VAL A 46 -0.33 14.60 5.25
N LYS A 47 -0.04 13.97 6.39
CA LYS A 47 0.23 14.68 7.66
C LYS A 47 1.51 15.51 7.61
N LEU A 48 2.57 14.99 6.99
CA LEU A 48 3.84 15.71 6.83
C LEU A 48 3.72 16.93 5.89
N GLN A 49 2.78 16.90 4.95
CA GLN A 49 2.53 17.98 3.99
C GLN A 49 1.56 19.04 4.53
N ALA A 50 0.97 18.82 5.70
CA ALA A 50 0.08 19.78 6.34
C ALA A 50 0.87 21.00 6.84
N GLU A 51 0.30 22.20 6.67
CA GLU A 51 0.96 23.46 7.02
C GLU A 51 1.24 23.55 8.53
N GLU A 52 0.38 22.93 9.35
CA GLU A 52 0.49 22.84 10.79
C GLU A 52 1.53 21.83 11.29
N CYS A 53 2.15 21.03 10.42
CA CYS A 53 3.07 19.97 10.84
C CYS A 53 4.36 20.56 11.42
N CYS A 54 4.57 20.38 12.73
CA CYS A 54 5.77 20.86 13.40
C CYS A 54 6.88 19.79 13.42
N MET A 55 8.11 20.19 13.75
CA MET A 55 9.24 19.26 13.82
C MET A 55 9.08 18.12 14.84
N ALA A 56 8.30 18.34 15.90
CA ALA A 56 7.98 17.27 16.85
C ALA A 56 7.06 16.21 16.21
N ASP A 57 6.06 16.65 15.43
CA ASP A 57 5.17 15.76 14.67
C ASP A 57 5.95 14.99 13.61
N VAL A 58 6.86 15.66 12.88
CA VAL A 58 7.77 15.00 11.93
C VAL A 58 8.51 13.86 12.61
N ARG A 59 9.16 14.12 13.76
CA ARG A 59 9.88 13.08 14.50
C ARG A 59 8.97 11.90 14.87
N LEU A 60 7.79 12.16 15.44
CA LEU A 60 6.84 11.12 15.82
C LEU A 60 6.37 10.28 14.62
N LEU A 61 6.09 10.93 13.49
CA LEU A 61 5.66 10.27 12.26
C LEU A 61 6.77 9.36 11.70
N PHE A 62 8.02 9.82 11.69
CA PHE A 62 9.15 9.01 11.25
C PHE A 62 9.45 7.84 12.22
N ASP A 63 9.39 8.07 13.54
CA ASP A 63 9.57 7.02 14.55
C ASP A 63 8.51 5.92 14.38
N ALA A 64 7.24 6.30 14.13
CA ALA A 64 6.16 5.35 13.85
C ALA A 64 6.41 4.56 12.55
N VAL A 65 6.92 5.21 11.50
CA VAL A 65 7.28 4.52 10.25
C VAL A 65 8.41 3.52 10.48
N LEU A 66 9.46 3.90 11.21
CA LEU A 66 10.59 3.02 11.52
C LEU A 66 10.17 1.80 12.34
N GLN A 67 9.30 1.97 13.33
CA GLN A 67 8.73 0.86 14.12
C GLN A 67 7.87 -0.09 13.29
N SER A 68 7.35 0.37 12.14
CA SER A 68 6.46 -0.41 11.29
C SER A 68 7.15 -1.15 10.14
N ILE A 69 8.46 -0.92 9.97
CA ILE A 69 9.33 -1.55 8.96
C ILE A 69 10.23 -2.63 9.60
N LEU A 70 10.57 -2.45 10.89
CA LEU A 70 11.27 -3.44 11.73
C LEU A 70 10.31 -4.51 12.27
#